data_AF-A0A5K1BUN8-F1
#
_entry.id   AF-A0A5K1BUN8-F1
#
_cell.length_a   1.000
_cell.length_b   1.000
_cell.length_c   1.000
_cell.angle_alpha   90.00
_cell.angle_beta   90.00
_cell.angle_gamma   90.00
#
_symmetry.space_group_name_H-M   'P 1'
#
loop_
_entity.id
_entity.type
_entity.pdbx_description
1 polymer ?
#
loop_
_entity_poly.entity_id
_entity_poly.type
_entity_poly.pdbx_seq_one_letter_code
_entity_poly.pdbx_strand_id
1 'polypeptide(L)'
;FDDDLMEALFGYVATNKRKGAAGEPTTPSKPDPQANQPPQQIFLLDPRKSQNVAIVLRSLGLPRQAIVDSLLLGKGLQPDTLEKLSKIAPTSEEQSEIVSHPADSASRLADAESFLYDLLTAVPTAFQRIDAMLFRSTYESEMLTLKQNLQTLESACKELRNRGLFFKLLEAVLKAGNRMNAGTARGNAQAFNLTSLRKLGDVKSTDGKTTLLYFVVQEVVRSEGKKCVLNRDRSFRRSDSTRRDKTMAGDDGKEERESEYLTLGLPVVGGLSVDFTNVKSAAGIEYEFVAGCCDRLSVQVEKIKQFVGSLSGADGGEFKEEMKGFVEGAEEELKVIKGEEKRVMEIVKRTTEYYHAGAAKDRPENLLQLFVVVKDFLNSVDQVCVEIARTLQKKRSGTASPSAAAGGRSPARFANLPAHFLSDTSRTSSESDEEF
;
A
#
# COMPACT_ATOMS: atom_id res chain seq x y z
N PHE A 1 7.13 -26.39 34.69
CA PHE A 1 6.54 -27.01 33.50
C PHE A 1 5.80 -28.22 34.02
N ASP A 2 4.50 -28.30 33.75
CA ASP A 2 3.63 -29.31 34.32
C ASP A 2 3.59 -30.49 33.33
N ASP A 3 4.51 -31.42 33.55
CA ASP A 3 4.77 -32.54 32.65
C ASP A 3 3.55 -33.48 32.56
N ASP A 4 2.74 -33.53 33.63
CA ASP A 4 1.52 -34.34 33.70
C ASP A 4 0.41 -33.81 32.77
N LEU A 5 0.29 -32.48 32.65
CA LEU A 5 -0.67 -31.87 31.73
C LEU A 5 -0.25 -32.09 30.27
N MET A 6 1.06 -32.12 30.00
CA MET A 6 1.59 -32.35 28.66
C MET A 6 1.36 -33.80 28.21
N GLU A 7 1.55 -34.77 29.10
CA GLU A 7 1.27 -36.18 28.83
C GLU A 7 -0.23 -36.46 28.68
N ALA A 8 -1.10 -35.74 29.39
CA ALA A 8 -2.55 -35.85 29.21
C ALA A 8 -3.06 -35.30 27.86
N LEU A 9 -2.42 -34.26 27.32
CA LEU A 9 -2.83 -33.61 26.08
C LEU A 9 -2.22 -34.25 24.82
N PHE A 10 -1.02 -34.84 24.94
CA PHE A 10 -0.24 -35.34 23.81
C PHE A 10 0.21 -36.80 23.95
N GLY A 11 -0.12 -37.47 25.05
CA GLY A 11 0.19 -38.87 25.29
C GLY A 11 -0.62 -39.80 24.38
N TYR A 12 0.07 -40.70 23.70
CA TYR A 12 -0.51 -41.65 22.76
C TYR A 12 -1.03 -42.89 23.51
N VAL A 13 -2.32 -42.95 23.85
CA VAL A 13 -2.89 -44.17 24.47
C VAL A 13 -3.27 -45.17 23.38
N ALA A 14 -2.35 -46.09 23.07
CA ALA A 14 -2.64 -47.27 22.28
C ALA A 14 -3.52 -48.25 23.11
N THR A 15 -4.84 -48.13 22.98
CA THR A 15 -5.78 -49.04 23.64
C THR A 15 -5.82 -50.39 22.92
N ASN A 16 -4.84 -51.26 23.15
CA ASN A 16 -5.01 -52.69 22.93
C ASN A 16 -5.27 -53.38 24.28
N LYS A 17 -6.55 -53.43 24.66
CA LYS A 17 -7.03 -54.26 25.76
C LYS A 17 -6.92 -55.74 25.35
N ARG A 18 -6.02 -56.49 26.00
CA ARG A 18 -6.24 -57.92 26.26
C ARG A 18 -5.92 -58.25 27.72
N LYS A 19 -6.95 -58.73 28.42
CA LYS A 19 -6.91 -59.35 29.74
C LYS A 19 -6.42 -60.81 29.58
N GLY A 20 -5.53 -61.25 30.47
CA GLY A 20 -5.63 -62.57 31.11
C GLY A 20 -4.62 -63.66 30.76
N ALA A 21 -3.73 -63.90 31.73
CA ALA A 21 -3.26 -65.21 32.27
C ALA A 21 -2.28 -66.10 31.46
N ALA A 22 -1.45 -66.80 32.26
CA ALA A 22 -0.26 -67.57 31.95
C ALA A 22 -0.51 -68.88 31.18
N GLY A 23 0.49 -69.31 30.39
CA GLY A 23 0.58 -70.62 29.76
C GLY A 23 1.56 -70.65 28.58
N GLU A 24 2.42 -71.67 28.53
CA GLU A 24 3.55 -71.95 27.63
C GLU A 24 3.27 -71.95 26.10
N PRO A 25 4.33 -71.97 25.24
CA PRO A 25 4.21 -71.65 23.82
C PRO A 25 3.89 -72.88 22.96
N THR A 26 2.78 -72.83 22.22
CA THR A 26 2.55 -73.69 21.06
C THR A 26 2.20 -72.86 19.82
N THR A 27 2.82 -73.26 18.72
CA THR A 27 2.85 -72.66 17.37
C THR A 27 1.48 -72.20 16.84
N PRO A 28 1.43 -71.09 16.06
CA PRO A 28 0.17 -70.51 15.60
C PRO A 28 -0.36 -71.26 14.36
N SER A 29 -1.53 -71.87 14.49
CA SER A 29 -2.43 -72.18 13.38
C SER A 29 -3.14 -70.89 12.95
N LYS A 30 -3.06 -70.56 11.65
CA LYS A 30 -3.73 -69.43 11.01
C LYS A 30 -5.26 -69.57 11.07
N PRO A 31 -6.03 -68.50 11.34
CA PRO A 31 -7.39 -68.36 10.84
C PRO A 31 -7.48 -67.30 9.72
N ASP A 32 -8.34 -67.59 8.75
CA ASP A 32 -8.63 -66.80 7.54
C ASP A 32 -9.07 -65.33 7.81
N PRO A 33 -8.63 -64.36 7.00
CA PRO A 33 -9.09 -62.98 7.05
C PRO A 33 -10.13 -62.70 5.96
N GLN A 34 -11.37 -63.18 6.11
CA GLN A 34 -12.50 -62.72 5.28
C GLN A 34 -13.78 -62.59 6.10
N ALA A 35 -13.88 -61.56 6.94
CA ALA A 35 -15.16 -61.01 7.43
C ALA A 35 -14.94 -59.74 8.27
N ASN A 36 -14.52 -58.63 7.64
CA ASN A 36 -14.77 -57.22 8.06
C ASN A 36 -13.89 -56.24 7.28
N GLN A 37 -13.99 -56.22 5.94
CA GLN A 37 -13.54 -55.04 5.21
C GLN A 37 -14.77 -54.18 4.93
N PRO A 38 -14.78 -52.88 5.30
CA PRO A 38 -15.81 -51.97 4.84
C PRO A 38 -15.87 -52.01 3.29
N PRO A 39 -17.05 -51.84 2.68
CA PRO A 39 -17.20 -51.92 1.23
C PRO A 39 -16.17 -51.00 0.56
N GLN A 40 -15.42 -51.54 -0.41
CA GLN A 40 -14.38 -50.80 -1.11
C GLN A 40 -15.02 -49.60 -1.83
N GLN A 41 -14.73 -48.40 -1.32
CA GLN A 41 -15.10 -47.14 -1.94
C GLN A 41 -14.29 -46.92 -3.22
N ILE A 42 -14.94 -46.35 -4.23
CA ILE A 42 -14.35 -46.03 -5.53
C ILE A 42 -13.80 -44.60 -5.46
N PHE A 43 -12.51 -44.46 -5.77
CA PHE A 43 -11.83 -43.17 -5.90
C PHE A 43 -11.58 -42.89 -7.37
N LEU A 44 -12.01 -41.71 -7.83
CA LEU A 44 -11.78 -41.23 -9.20
C LEU A 44 -10.68 -40.16 -9.23
N LEU A 45 -10.56 -39.39 -8.15
CA LEU A 45 -9.51 -38.39 -8.00
C LEU A 45 -8.26 -39.02 -7.39
N ASP A 46 -7.12 -38.33 -7.54
CA ASP A 46 -5.93 -38.70 -6.80
C ASP A 46 -6.21 -38.67 -5.27
N PRO A 47 -5.63 -39.58 -4.47
CA PRO A 47 -5.95 -39.70 -3.06
C PRO A 47 -5.76 -38.41 -2.26
N ARG A 48 -4.77 -37.58 -2.64
CA ARG A 48 -4.48 -36.33 -1.93
C ARG A 48 -5.54 -35.28 -2.24
N LYS A 49 -5.96 -35.16 -3.49
CA LYS A 49 -7.02 -34.24 -3.91
C LYS A 49 -8.38 -34.67 -3.38
N SER A 50 -8.72 -35.96 -3.47
CA SER A 50 -9.93 -36.53 -2.85
C SER A 50 -9.99 -36.20 -1.35
N GLN A 51 -8.88 -36.40 -0.63
CA GLN A 51 -8.79 -36.05 0.78
C GLN A 51 -8.95 -34.54 1.03
N ASN A 52 -8.30 -33.70 0.22
CA ASN A 52 -8.42 -32.23 0.33
C ASN A 52 -9.87 -31.76 0.12
N VAL A 53 -10.56 -32.28 -0.90
CA VAL A 53 -11.98 -32.00 -1.16
C VAL A 53 -12.82 -32.40 0.05
N ALA A 54 -12.66 -33.63 0.57
CA ALA A 54 -13.42 -34.11 1.73
C ALA A 54 -13.14 -33.30 3.02
N ILE A 55 -11.93 -32.77 3.20
CA ILE A 55 -11.60 -31.86 4.31
C ILE A 55 -12.33 -30.53 4.14
N VAL A 56 -12.28 -29.94 2.94
CA VAL A 56 -12.96 -28.67 2.66
C VAL A 56 -14.44 -28.81 2.89
N LEU A 57 -15.09 -29.84 2.33
CA LEU A 57 -16.52 -30.10 2.51
C LEU A 57 -16.93 -30.21 3.98
N ARG A 58 -16.17 -30.95 4.79
CA ARG A 58 -16.41 -31.03 6.24
C ARG A 58 -16.26 -29.68 6.94
N SER A 59 -15.31 -28.85 6.48
CA SER A 59 -15.08 -27.51 7.06
C SER A 59 -16.17 -26.48 6.71
N LEU A 60 -16.99 -26.72 5.68
CA LEU A 60 -18.05 -25.80 5.30
C LEU A 60 -19.22 -25.82 6.30
N GLY A 61 -19.48 -26.97 6.94
CA GLY A 61 -20.63 -27.13 7.84
C GLY A 61 -21.99 -26.91 7.17
N LEU A 62 -22.05 -26.92 5.83
CA LEU A 62 -23.26 -26.71 5.04
C LEU A 62 -23.82 -28.04 4.50
N PRO A 63 -25.15 -28.20 4.46
CA PRO A 63 -25.77 -29.31 3.76
C PRO A 63 -25.41 -29.29 2.27
N ARG A 64 -25.09 -30.45 1.69
CA ARG A 64 -24.74 -30.57 0.26
C ARG A 64 -25.82 -29.99 -0.66
N GLN A 65 -27.08 -30.29 -0.35
CA GLN A 65 -28.22 -29.78 -1.09
C GLN A 65 -28.30 -28.25 -1.05
N ALA A 66 -27.98 -27.63 0.09
CA ALA A 66 -28.00 -26.18 0.21
C ALA A 66 -26.94 -25.51 -0.69
N ILE A 67 -25.81 -26.18 -0.95
CA ILE A 67 -24.80 -25.72 -1.90
C ILE A 67 -25.37 -25.76 -3.32
N VAL A 68 -25.96 -26.90 -3.72
CA VAL A 68 -26.60 -27.08 -5.03
C VAL A 68 -27.69 -26.03 -5.26
N ASP A 69 -28.61 -25.89 -4.32
CA ASP A 69 -29.72 -24.92 -4.40
C ASP A 69 -29.18 -23.49 -4.53
N SER A 70 -28.16 -23.12 -3.75
CA SER A 70 -27.55 -21.79 -3.81
C SER A 70 -26.90 -21.49 -5.17
N LEU A 71 -26.32 -22.49 -5.83
CA LEU A 71 -25.73 -22.35 -7.17
C LEU A 71 -26.78 -22.28 -8.28
N LEU A 72 -27.92 -22.94 -8.11
CA LEU A 72 -29.07 -22.81 -9.01
C LEU A 72 -29.72 -21.43 -8.89
N LEU A 73 -29.80 -20.89 -7.67
CA LEU A 73 -30.35 -19.57 -7.38
C LEU A 73 -29.37 -18.42 -7.70
N GLY A 74 -28.06 -18.66 -7.62
CA GLY A 74 -27.02 -17.63 -7.75
C GLY A 74 -26.83 -16.73 -6.53
N LYS A 75 -27.28 -17.16 -5.34
CA LYS A 75 -27.21 -16.39 -4.08
C LYS A 75 -27.14 -17.31 -2.86
N GLY A 76 -26.75 -16.76 -1.71
CA GLY A 76 -26.85 -17.42 -0.40
C GLY A 76 -25.54 -18.01 0.14
N LEU A 77 -24.52 -18.19 -0.70
CA LEU A 77 -23.18 -18.58 -0.24
C LEU A 77 -22.35 -17.36 0.16
N GLN A 78 -21.63 -17.47 1.27
CA GLN A 78 -20.71 -16.43 1.75
C GLN A 78 -19.40 -16.44 0.94
N PRO A 79 -18.68 -15.30 0.85
CA PRO A 79 -17.41 -15.21 0.13
C PRO A 79 -16.39 -16.29 0.54
N ASP A 80 -16.22 -16.53 1.85
CA ASP A 80 -15.30 -17.54 2.38
C ASP A 80 -15.68 -18.96 1.93
N THR A 81 -16.97 -19.25 1.81
CA THR A 81 -17.46 -20.54 1.31
C THR A 81 -17.17 -20.68 -0.18
N LEU A 82 -17.45 -19.64 -0.97
CA LEU A 82 -17.18 -19.61 -2.41
C LEU A 82 -15.68 -19.74 -2.70
N GLU A 83 -14.81 -19.07 -1.93
CA GLU A 83 -13.36 -19.18 -2.06
C GLU A 83 -12.86 -20.61 -1.77
N LYS A 84 -13.38 -21.24 -0.72
CA LYS A 84 -13.06 -22.63 -0.38
C LYS A 84 -13.52 -23.60 -1.48
N LEU A 85 -14.72 -23.39 -2.02
CA LEU A 85 -15.28 -24.22 -3.10
C LEU A 85 -14.52 -24.04 -4.42
N SER A 86 -14.11 -22.82 -4.76
CA SER A 86 -13.30 -22.54 -5.97
C SER A 86 -11.93 -23.24 -5.90
N LYS A 87 -11.30 -23.31 -4.71
CA LYS A 87 -10.01 -23.99 -4.50
C LYS A 87 -10.03 -25.51 -4.68
N ILE A 88 -11.22 -26.14 -4.65
CA ILE A 88 -11.37 -27.59 -4.81
C ILE A 88 -11.90 -27.99 -6.19
N ALA A 89 -11.91 -27.06 -7.15
CA ALA A 89 -12.34 -27.32 -8.52
C ALA A 89 -11.53 -28.46 -9.17
N PRO A 90 -12.19 -29.54 -9.66
CA PRO A 90 -11.55 -30.53 -10.50
C PRO A 90 -11.20 -29.94 -11.87
N THR A 91 -10.22 -30.52 -12.56
CA THR A 91 -9.89 -30.16 -13.95
C THR A 91 -11.01 -30.56 -14.89
N SER A 92 -11.04 -30.01 -16.10
CA SER A 92 -12.07 -30.35 -17.10
C SER A 92 -12.11 -31.85 -17.43
N GLU A 93 -10.95 -32.51 -17.45
CA GLU A 93 -10.82 -33.95 -17.66
C GLU A 93 -11.42 -34.74 -16.50
N GLU A 94 -11.08 -34.37 -15.26
CA GLU A 94 -11.62 -35.01 -14.05
C GLU A 94 -13.14 -34.80 -13.93
N GLN A 95 -13.66 -33.61 -14.26
CA GLN A 95 -15.10 -33.36 -14.27
C GLN A 95 -15.81 -34.30 -15.27
N SER A 96 -15.21 -34.52 -16.44
CA SER A 96 -15.75 -35.43 -17.45
C SER A 96 -15.70 -36.89 -16.97
N GLU A 97 -14.61 -37.30 -16.33
CA GLU A 97 -14.46 -38.63 -15.74
C GLU A 97 -15.50 -38.89 -14.65
N ILE A 98 -15.70 -37.92 -13.74
CA ILE A 98 -16.70 -37.99 -12.68
C ILE A 98 -18.12 -38.14 -13.27
N VAL A 99 -18.53 -37.23 -14.16
CA VAL A 99 -19.89 -37.24 -14.72
C VAL A 99 -20.17 -38.48 -15.57
N SER A 100 -19.14 -39.03 -16.24
CA SER A 100 -19.28 -40.26 -17.04
C SER A 100 -19.36 -41.55 -16.20
N HIS A 101 -19.17 -41.48 -14.88
CA HIS A 101 -19.25 -42.64 -14.02
C HIS A 101 -20.67 -43.25 -14.00
N PRO A 102 -20.82 -44.58 -14.10
CA PRO A 102 -22.13 -45.23 -14.13
C PRO A 102 -22.95 -44.92 -12.87
N ALA A 103 -24.18 -44.41 -13.06
CA ALA A 103 -25.08 -44.04 -11.97
C ALA A 103 -25.35 -45.20 -10.99
N ASP A 104 -25.45 -46.43 -11.49
CA ASP A 104 -25.66 -47.63 -10.67
C ASP A 104 -24.51 -47.90 -9.67
N SER A 105 -23.32 -47.37 -9.95
CA SER A 105 -22.12 -47.49 -9.09
C SER A 105 -21.79 -46.21 -8.32
N ALA A 106 -22.53 -45.11 -8.53
CA ALA A 106 -22.29 -43.82 -7.86
C ALA A 106 -22.42 -43.92 -6.33
N SER A 107 -23.28 -44.82 -5.83
CA SER A 107 -23.43 -45.10 -4.39
C SER A 107 -22.18 -45.67 -3.71
N ARG A 108 -21.19 -46.13 -4.50
CA ARG A 108 -19.91 -46.67 -4.02
C ARG A 108 -18.77 -45.65 -4.09
N LEU A 109 -19.00 -44.45 -4.64
CA LEU A 109 -17.99 -43.40 -4.69
C LEU A 109 -17.57 -42.98 -3.28
N ALA A 110 -16.31 -42.61 -3.12
CA ALA A 110 -15.84 -41.96 -1.91
C ALA A 110 -16.51 -40.59 -1.72
N ASP A 111 -16.41 -40.05 -0.50
CA ASP A 111 -17.21 -38.90 -0.04
C ASP A 111 -17.09 -37.65 -0.94
N ALA A 112 -15.87 -37.37 -1.40
CA ALA A 112 -15.56 -36.24 -2.27
C ALA A 112 -16.13 -36.43 -3.67
N GLU A 113 -15.90 -37.59 -4.26
CA GLU A 113 -16.33 -37.97 -5.61
C GLU A 113 -17.85 -38.05 -5.70
N SER A 114 -18.51 -38.61 -4.67
CA SER A 114 -19.97 -38.61 -4.57
C SER A 114 -20.52 -37.19 -4.56
N PHE A 115 -19.95 -36.28 -3.75
CA PHE A 115 -20.39 -34.88 -3.75
C PHE A 115 -20.19 -34.21 -5.12
N LEU A 116 -19.01 -34.39 -5.74
CA LEU A 116 -18.70 -33.79 -7.03
C LEU A 116 -19.59 -34.36 -8.15
N TYR A 117 -19.90 -35.66 -8.11
CA TYR A 117 -20.83 -36.32 -9.02
C TYR A 117 -22.22 -35.70 -8.92
N ASP A 118 -22.78 -35.62 -7.71
CA ASP A 118 -24.10 -35.06 -7.47
C ASP A 118 -24.16 -33.58 -7.90
N LEU A 119 -23.12 -32.81 -7.55
CA LEU A 119 -23.00 -31.40 -7.87
C LEU A 119 -22.94 -31.14 -9.38
N LEU A 120 -22.08 -31.86 -10.11
CA LEU A 120 -21.89 -31.68 -11.55
C LEU A 120 -23.07 -32.24 -12.37
N THR A 121 -23.76 -33.25 -11.83
CA THR A 121 -24.99 -33.77 -12.45
C THR A 121 -26.14 -32.77 -12.29
N ALA A 122 -26.29 -32.18 -11.10
CA ALA A 122 -27.34 -31.20 -10.82
C ALA A 122 -27.03 -29.83 -11.43
N VAL A 123 -25.76 -29.43 -11.47
CA VAL A 123 -25.28 -28.13 -11.95
C VAL A 123 -24.01 -28.36 -12.78
N PRO A 124 -24.13 -28.66 -14.10
CA PRO A 124 -22.99 -28.94 -14.98
C PRO A 124 -21.94 -27.82 -15.02
N THR A 125 -22.33 -26.59 -14.70
CA THR A 125 -21.48 -25.39 -14.70
C THR A 125 -21.09 -24.93 -13.29
N ALA A 126 -21.18 -25.81 -12.27
CA ALA A 126 -21.04 -25.46 -10.86
C ALA A 126 -19.84 -24.56 -10.55
N PHE A 127 -18.64 -24.91 -11.01
CA PHE A 127 -17.42 -24.15 -10.72
C PHE A 127 -17.37 -22.78 -11.40
N GLN A 128 -17.93 -22.66 -12.62
CA GLN A 128 -18.08 -21.36 -13.28
C GLN A 128 -19.08 -20.48 -12.53
N ARG A 129 -20.17 -21.07 -11.98
CA ARG A 129 -21.14 -20.35 -11.14
C ARG A 129 -20.51 -19.90 -9.82
N ILE A 130 -19.70 -20.76 -9.19
CA ILE A 130 -18.94 -20.44 -7.97
C ILE A 130 -18.03 -19.23 -8.22
N ASP A 131 -17.24 -19.25 -9.29
CA ASP A 131 -16.31 -18.16 -9.62
C ASP A 131 -17.07 -16.85 -9.92
N ALA A 132 -18.19 -16.92 -10.66
CA ALA A 132 -19.02 -15.75 -10.93
C ALA A 132 -19.66 -15.16 -9.65
N MET A 133 -20.18 -16.02 -8.77
CA MET A 133 -20.72 -15.60 -7.47
C MET A 133 -19.63 -15.02 -6.56
N LEU A 134 -18.43 -15.61 -6.56
CA LEU A 134 -17.29 -15.11 -5.80
C LEU A 134 -16.91 -13.71 -6.26
N PHE A 135 -16.73 -13.52 -7.57
CA PHE A 135 -16.43 -12.20 -8.15
C PHE A 135 -17.51 -11.17 -7.80
N ARG A 136 -18.79 -11.52 -7.95
CA ARG A 136 -19.91 -10.65 -7.56
C ARG A 136 -19.80 -10.23 -6.08
N SER A 137 -19.43 -11.16 -5.21
CA SER A 137 -19.34 -10.91 -3.77
C SER A 137 -18.17 -9.99 -3.37
N THR A 138 -17.09 -9.95 -4.16
CA THR A 138 -15.92 -9.10 -3.89
C THR A 138 -15.93 -7.79 -4.67
N TYR A 139 -16.72 -7.70 -5.74
CA TYR A 139 -16.78 -6.56 -6.66
C TYR A 139 -17.03 -5.21 -5.96
N GLU A 140 -18.04 -5.13 -5.10
CA GLU A 140 -18.39 -3.90 -4.37
C GLU A 140 -17.21 -3.38 -3.54
N SER A 141 -16.49 -4.28 -2.86
CA SER A 141 -15.34 -3.94 -2.03
C SER A 141 -14.15 -3.47 -2.88
N GLU A 142 -13.87 -4.14 -4.01
CA GLU A 142 -12.83 -3.71 -4.95
C GLU A 142 -13.16 -2.33 -5.54
N MET A 143 -14.41 -2.11 -5.93
CA MET A 143 -14.89 -0.86 -6.48
C MET A 143 -14.80 0.30 -5.47
N LEU A 144 -15.21 0.06 -4.23
CA LEU A 144 -15.11 1.04 -3.15
C LEU A 144 -13.65 1.42 -2.89
N THR A 145 -12.76 0.44 -2.84
CA THR A 145 -11.32 0.65 -2.65
C THR A 145 -10.74 1.50 -3.79
N LEU A 146 -11.11 1.20 -5.04
CA LEU A 146 -10.69 1.99 -6.20
C LEU A 146 -11.17 3.44 -6.10
N LYS A 147 -12.45 3.67 -5.81
CA LYS A 147 -13.02 5.03 -5.63
C LYS A 147 -12.28 5.82 -4.55
N GLN A 148 -12.00 5.19 -3.40
CA GLN A 148 -11.25 5.82 -2.31
C GLN A 148 -9.81 6.16 -2.71
N ASN A 149 -9.14 5.26 -3.44
CA ASN A 149 -7.79 5.51 -3.96
C ASN A 149 -7.78 6.69 -4.94
N LEU A 150 -8.73 6.74 -5.88
CA LEU A 150 -8.86 7.85 -6.84
C LEU A 150 -9.11 9.19 -6.12
N GLN A 151 -9.99 9.22 -5.12
CA GLN A 151 -10.25 10.42 -4.33
C GLN A 151 -9.01 10.87 -3.54
N THR A 152 -8.27 9.92 -2.97
CA THR A 152 -7.02 10.18 -2.23
C THR A 152 -5.98 10.77 -3.17
N LEU A 153 -5.78 10.19 -4.35
CA LEU A 153 -4.84 10.69 -5.36
C LEU A 153 -5.18 12.10 -5.82
N GLU A 154 -6.46 12.38 -6.10
CA GLU A 154 -6.89 13.71 -6.49
C GLU A 154 -6.65 14.74 -5.37
N SER A 155 -6.99 14.39 -4.13
CA SER A 155 -6.81 15.26 -2.97
C SER A 155 -5.33 15.51 -2.67
N ALA A 156 -4.50 14.48 -2.78
CA ALA A 156 -3.04 14.58 -2.65
C ALA A 156 -2.45 15.52 -3.71
N CYS A 157 -2.93 15.47 -4.95
CA CYS A 157 -2.52 16.41 -5.99
C CYS A 157 -2.90 17.86 -5.64
N LYS A 158 -4.11 18.07 -5.09
CA LYS A 158 -4.55 19.40 -4.63
C LYS A 158 -3.68 19.93 -3.49
N GLU A 159 -3.36 19.09 -2.51
CA GLU A 159 -2.43 19.42 -1.40
C GLU A 159 -1.06 19.85 -1.95
N LEU A 160 -0.47 19.06 -2.86
CA LEU A 160 0.81 19.38 -3.48
C LEU A 160 0.79 20.67 -4.30
N ARG A 161 -0.34 21.01 -4.92
CA ARG A 161 -0.47 22.22 -5.75
C ARG A 161 -0.79 23.46 -4.93
N ASN A 162 -1.11 23.31 -3.65
CA ASN A 162 -1.43 24.42 -2.77
C ASN A 162 -0.17 25.24 -2.42
N ARG A 163 -0.22 26.56 -2.65
CA ARG A 163 0.90 27.47 -2.36
C ARG A 163 0.94 27.83 -0.88
N GLY A 164 1.57 26.96 -0.10
CA GLY A 164 1.70 27.11 1.35
C GLY A 164 3.14 27.10 1.86
N LEU A 165 3.29 26.69 3.10
CA LEU A 165 4.58 26.58 3.78
C LEU A 165 5.52 25.56 3.12
N PHE A 166 4.97 24.51 2.50
CA PHE A 166 5.75 23.58 1.67
C PHE A 166 6.50 24.30 0.54
N PHE A 167 5.86 25.20 -0.20
CA PHE A 167 6.53 26.00 -1.23
C PHE A 167 7.61 26.91 -0.66
N LYS A 168 7.40 27.49 0.53
CA LYS A 168 8.44 28.29 1.21
C LYS A 168 9.66 27.45 1.57
N LEU A 169 9.47 26.19 1.97
CA LEU A 169 10.57 25.24 2.19
C LEU A 169 11.31 24.97 0.88
N LEU A 170 10.60 24.68 -0.22
CA LEU A 170 11.23 24.48 -1.53
C LEU A 170 12.03 25.71 -1.98
N GLU A 171 11.49 26.92 -1.82
CA GLU A 171 12.21 28.16 -2.11
C GLU A 171 13.47 28.33 -1.26
N ALA A 172 13.39 27.99 0.04
CA ALA A 172 14.54 28.06 0.94
C ALA A 172 15.63 27.05 0.53
N VAL A 173 15.24 25.83 0.14
CA VAL A 173 16.14 24.83 -0.43
C VAL A 173 16.81 25.36 -1.70
N LEU A 174 16.03 25.90 -2.65
CA LEU A 174 16.57 26.46 -3.90
C LEU A 174 17.56 27.60 -3.63
N LYS A 175 17.22 28.53 -2.73
CA LYS A 175 18.09 29.65 -2.34
C LYS A 175 19.39 29.15 -1.70
N ALA A 176 19.31 28.19 -0.79
CA ALA A 176 20.48 27.60 -0.15
C ALA A 176 21.37 26.87 -1.17
N GLY A 177 20.77 26.03 -2.02
CA GLY A 177 21.47 25.32 -3.10
C GLY A 177 22.18 26.27 -4.07
N ASN A 178 21.51 27.34 -4.52
CA ASN A 178 22.10 28.35 -5.40
C ASN A 178 23.27 29.08 -4.74
N ARG A 179 23.16 29.39 -3.45
CA ARG A 179 24.23 30.05 -2.70
C ARG A 179 25.45 29.12 -2.54
N MET A 180 25.23 27.85 -2.25
CA MET A 180 26.30 26.87 -2.06
C MET A 180 27.01 26.51 -3.37
N ASN A 181 26.28 26.51 -4.48
CA ASN A 181 26.81 26.18 -5.81
C ASN A 181 27.19 27.42 -6.64
N ALA A 182 27.31 28.60 -6.01
CA ALA A 182 27.66 29.83 -6.69
C ALA A 182 29.02 29.70 -7.42
N GLY A 183 29.06 30.10 -8.69
CA GLY A 183 30.26 29.98 -9.53
C GLY A 183 30.47 28.58 -10.14
N THR A 184 29.55 27.65 -9.93
CA THR A 184 29.52 26.34 -10.63
C THR A 184 28.38 26.31 -11.65
N ALA A 185 28.39 25.32 -12.55
CA ALA A 185 27.29 25.07 -13.49
C ALA A 185 25.93 24.76 -12.81
N ARG A 186 25.93 24.52 -11.49
CA ARG A 186 24.73 24.23 -10.68
C ARG A 186 24.26 25.44 -9.87
N GLY A 187 24.97 26.56 -9.96
CA GLY A 187 24.53 27.83 -9.39
C GLY A 187 23.45 28.47 -10.26
N ASN A 188 22.70 29.43 -9.70
CA ASN A 188 21.64 30.18 -10.40
C ASN A 188 20.54 29.31 -11.04
N ALA A 189 20.30 28.11 -10.50
CA ALA A 189 19.20 27.26 -10.91
C ALA A 189 17.85 27.95 -10.66
N GLN A 190 16.91 27.76 -11.58
CA GLN A 190 15.54 28.28 -11.47
C GLN A 190 14.59 27.28 -10.78
N ALA A 191 14.94 26.00 -10.82
CA ALA A 191 14.20 24.90 -10.21
C ALA A 191 15.17 23.76 -9.89
N PHE A 192 14.68 22.79 -9.11
CA PHE A 192 15.37 21.53 -8.85
C PHE A 192 14.37 20.39 -8.88
N ASN A 193 14.80 19.18 -9.22
CA ASN A 193 13.95 18.00 -9.16
C ASN A 193 13.69 17.61 -7.70
N LEU A 194 12.44 17.39 -7.31
CA LEU A 194 12.06 17.07 -5.92
C LEU A 194 12.75 15.83 -5.34
N THR A 195 13.22 14.89 -6.15
CA THR A 195 14.04 13.76 -5.68
C THR A 195 15.32 14.22 -4.93
N SER A 196 15.79 15.44 -5.23
CA SER A 196 16.94 16.07 -4.56
C SER A 196 16.70 16.34 -3.07
N LEU A 197 15.44 16.43 -2.62
CA LEU A 197 15.08 16.64 -1.22
C LEU A 197 15.65 15.54 -0.31
N ARG A 198 15.77 14.31 -0.80
CA ARG A 198 16.31 13.17 -0.05
C ARG A 198 17.78 13.36 0.33
N LYS A 199 18.53 14.17 -0.42
CA LYS A 199 19.97 14.41 -0.22
C LYS A 199 20.27 15.50 0.80
N LEU A 200 19.27 16.26 1.25
CA LEU A 200 19.48 17.40 2.15
C LEU A 200 19.99 16.99 3.54
N GLY A 201 19.67 15.77 3.99
CA GLY A 201 20.18 15.20 5.24
C GLY A 201 21.66 14.79 5.17
N ASP A 202 22.16 14.49 3.97
CA ASP A 202 23.53 14.00 3.76
C ASP A 202 24.56 15.13 3.69
N VAL A 203 24.13 16.32 3.27
CA VAL A 203 24.98 17.50 3.16
C VAL A 203 25.16 18.11 4.54
N LYS A 204 26.40 18.15 5.03
CA LYS A 204 26.76 18.68 6.35
C LYS A 204 27.61 19.94 6.26
N SER A 205 27.55 20.75 7.31
CA SER A 205 28.46 21.88 7.55
C SER A 205 29.91 21.42 7.70
N THR A 206 30.85 22.38 7.64
CA THR A 206 32.29 22.12 7.75
C THR A 206 32.70 21.48 9.08
N ASP A 207 31.91 21.67 10.14
CA ASP A 207 32.11 21.05 11.45
C ASP A 207 31.42 19.67 11.58
N GLY A 208 30.70 19.23 10.54
CA GLY A 208 29.98 17.96 10.50
C GLY A 208 28.75 17.87 11.40
N LYS A 209 28.36 18.96 12.09
CA LYS A 209 27.30 18.94 13.12
C LYS A 209 25.92 19.28 12.58
N THR A 210 25.84 20.19 11.62
CA THR A 210 24.56 20.72 11.10
C THR A 210 24.34 20.23 9.68
N THR A 211 23.20 19.58 9.42
CA THR A 211 22.81 19.21 8.06
C THR A 211 22.21 20.41 7.31
N LEU A 212 22.24 20.37 5.98
CA LEU A 212 21.59 21.39 5.16
C LEU A 212 20.08 21.42 5.42
N LEU A 213 19.46 20.25 5.60
CA LEU A 213 18.05 20.15 6.00
C LEU A 213 17.79 20.88 7.32
N TYR A 214 18.60 20.64 8.36
CA TYR A 214 18.46 21.31 9.65
C TYR A 214 18.52 22.83 9.50
N PHE A 215 19.53 23.33 8.79
CA PHE A 215 19.70 24.75 8.54
C PHE A 215 18.49 25.37 7.82
N VAL A 216 18.02 24.73 6.75
CA VAL A 216 16.88 25.24 5.96
C VAL A 216 15.61 25.29 6.80
N VAL A 217 15.29 24.22 7.52
CA VAL A 217 14.10 24.16 8.37
C VAL A 217 14.19 25.21 9.48
N GLN A 218 15.34 25.35 10.14
CA GLN A 218 15.53 26.36 11.18
C GLN A 218 15.34 27.78 10.65
N GLU A 219 15.84 28.10 9.45
CA GLU A 219 15.64 29.42 8.84
C GLU A 219 14.17 29.69 8.46
N VAL A 220 13.44 28.66 7.99
CA VAL A 220 12.00 28.80 7.72
C VAL A 220 11.22 28.98 9.03
N VAL A 221 11.52 28.20 10.07
CA VAL A 221 10.97 28.37 11.42
C VAL A 221 11.19 29.80 11.91
N ARG A 222 12.42 30.30 11.84
CA ARG A 222 12.77 31.66 12.27
C ARG A 222 12.01 32.73 11.47
N SER A 223 11.87 32.53 10.15
CA SER A 223 11.15 33.44 9.26
C SER A 223 9.65 33.51 9.59
N GLU A 224 9.01 32.36 9.85
CA GLU A 224 7.59 32.32 10.22
C GLU A 224 7.37 32.91 11.63
N GLY A 225 8.22 32.62 12.60
CA GLY A 225 8.15 33.24 13.92
C GLY A 225 8.32 34.76 13.89
N LYS A 226 9.24 35.27 13.05
CA LYS A 226 9.38 36.72 12.82
C LYS A 226 8.09 37.33 12.25
N LYS A 227 7.38 36.64 11.35
CA LYS A 227 6.08 37.10 10.83
C LYS A 227 5.02 37.14 11.93
N CYS A 228 4.99 36.15 12.83
CA CYS A 228 4.09 36.16 13.99
C CYS A 228 4.29 37.40 14.87
N VAL A 229 5.54 37.75 15.18
CA VAL A 229 5.86 38.96 15.97
C VAL A 229 5.40 40.23 15.23
N LEU A 230 5.70 40.35 13.93
CA LEU A 230 5.30 41.51 13.14
C LEU A 230 3.77 41.67 13.05
N ASN A 231 3.03 40.56 12.97
CA ASN A 231 1.56 40.58 12.95
C ASN A 231 1.00 41.00 14.32
N ARG A 232 1.62 40.58 15.43
CA ARG A 232 1.26 41.01 16.79
C ARG A 232 1.51 42.50 17.01
N ASP A 233 2.64 43.02 16.52
CA ASP A 233 2.94 44.46 16.62
C ASP A 233 1.96 45.32 15.80
N ARG A 234 1.46 44.79 14.67
CA ARG A 234 0.45 45.46 13.84
C ARG A 234 -0.94 45.45 14.48
N SER A 235 -1.33 44.40 15.22
CA SER A 235 -2.61 44.38 15.94
C SER A 235 -2.60 45.32 17.14
N PHE A 236 -1.49 45.41 17.88
CA PHE A 236 -1.34 46.35 18.99
C PHE A 236 -1.30 47.83 18.57
N ARG A 237 -0.67 48.15 17.43
CA ARG A 237 -0.64 49.52 16.88
C ARG A 237 -2.00 50.07 16.42
N ARG A 238 -3.03 49.23 16.29
CA ARG A 238 -4.41 49.67 15.99
C ARG A 238 -5.20 50.04 17.25
N SER A 239 -4.70 49.71 18.44
CA SER A 239 -5.40 49.95 19.72
C SER A 239 -4.73 50.96 20.65
N ASP A 240 -3.48 51.35 20.42
CA ASP A 240 -2.80 52.33 21.29
C ASP A 240 -1.79 53.18 20.51
N SER A 241 -2.00 54.49 20.51
CA SER A 241 -1.15 55.50 19.86
C SER A 241 -0.07 56.03 20.80
N THR A 242 0.52 55.17 21.63
CA THR A 242 1.54 55.61 22.59
C THR A 242 2.93 55.13 22.17
N ARG A 243 3.77 56.11 21.81
CA ARG A 243 5.18 55.95 21.42
C ARG A 243 5.93 55.07 22.42
N ARG A 244 6.66 54.06 21.93
CA ARG A 244 7.73 53.42 22.70
C ARG A 244 9.08 53.62 22.03
N ASP A 245 9.97 54.05 22.90
CA ASP A 245 11.35 54.43 22.70
C ASP A 245 12.19 53.23 22.25
N LYS A 246 13.13 53.47 21.34
CA LYS A 246 14.10 52.45 20.89
C LYS A 246 15.28 52.46 21.86
N THR A 247 15.17 51.73 22.96
CA THR A 247 16.33 51.44 23.80
C THR A 247 17.17 50.29 23.23
N MET A 248 18.47 50.48 23.36
CA MET A 248 19.58 49.75 22.73
C MET A 248 19.55 48.25 23.05
N ALA A 249 19.49 47.40 22.02
CA ALA A 249 19.69 45.96 22.18
C ALA A 249 21.20 45.65 22.21
N GLY A 250 21.72 45.26 23.37
CA GLY A 250 23.00 44.57 23.48
C GLY A 250 22.94 43.16 22.88
N ASP A 251 24.07 42.45 22.88
CA ASP A 251 24.21 41.11 22.28
C ASP A 251 23.22 40.08 22.87
N ASP A 252 22.95 40.15 24.17
CA ASP A 252 21.93 39.33 24.87
C ASP A 252 20.51 39.51 24.30
N GLY A 253 20.14 40.74 23.93
CA GLY A 253 18.82 41.04 23.39
C GLY A 253 18.60 40.53 21.96
N LYS A 254 19.69 40.15 21.26
CA LYS A 254 19.62 39.54 19.93
C LYS A 254 19.40 38.03 20.03
N GLU A 255 20.12 37.36 20.93
CA GLU A 255 19.93 35.92 21.17
C GLU A 255 18.54 35.60 21.73
N GLU A 256 18.04 36.42 22.66
CA GLU A 256 16.70 36.25 23.22
C GLU A 256 15.62 36.40 22.15
N ARG A 257 15.80 37.37 21.23
CA ARG A 257 14.89 37.61 20.11
C ARG A 257 14.92 36.49 19.07
N GLU A 258 16.10 35.92 18.80
CA GLU A 258 16.22 34.73 17.95
C GLU A 258 15.53 33.51 18.57
N SER A 259 15.66 33.32 19.89
CA SER A 259 14.95 32.28 20.63
C SER A 259 13.41 32.47 20.60
N GLU A 260 12.93 33.72 20.71
CA GLU A 260 11.50 34.04 20.58
C GLU A 260 10.98 33.68 19.18
N TYR A 261 11.69 34.05 18.11
CA TYR A 261 11.28 33.70 16.74
C TYR A 261 11.21 32.18 16.55
N LEU A 262 12.21 31.44 17.02
CA LEU A 262 12.17 29.99 16.89
C LEU A 262 11.01 29.38 17.68
N THR A 263 10.74 29.87 18.90
CA THR A 263 9.62 29.41 19.73
C THR A 263 8.26 29.62 19.05
N LEU A 264 8.06 30.77 18.41
CA LEU A 264 6.77 31.09 17.74
C LEU A 264 6.61 30.40 16.38
N GLY A 265 7.71 30.20 15.65
CA GLY A 265 7.66 29.59 14.31
C GLY A 265 7.58 28.06 14.34
N LEU A 266 8.08 27.42 15.40
CA LEU A 266 8.21 25.97 15.45
C LEU A 266 6.85 25.24 15.36
N PRO A 267 5.78 25.66 16.06
CA PRO A 267 4.47 25.02 15.90
C PRO A 267 3.89 25.16 14.48
N VAL A 268 4.25 26.23 13.76
CA VAL A 268 3.79 26.47 12.39
C VAL A 268 4.44 25.49 11.42
N VAL A 269 5.77 25.33 11.51
CA VAL A 269 6.51 24.41 10.62
C VAL A 269 6.31 22.95 11.02
N GLY A 270 6.31 22.64 12.32
CA GLY A 270 6.03 21.29 12.81
C GLY A 270 4.58 20.83 12.58
N GLY A 271 3.65 21.76 12.38
CA GLY A 271 2.26 21.46 12.00
C GLY A 271 2.07 21.14 10.51
N LEU A 272 3.06 21.44 9.66
CA LEU A 272 2.93 21.32 8.20
C LEU A 272 2.49 19.92 7.76
N SER A 273 3.03 18.90 8.41
CA SER A 273 2.81 17.49 8.10
C SER A 273 1.34 17.06 8.18
N VAL A 274 0.49 17.83 8.88
CA VAL A 274 -0.96 17.59 9.03
C VAL A 274 -1.72 18.02 7.78
N ASP A 275 -1.22 19.01 7.03
CA ASP A 275 -1.88 19.51 5.82
C ASP A 275 -1.72 18.57 4.61
N PHE A 276 -0.97 17.47 4.77
CA PHE A 276 -0.56 16.54 3.71
C PHE A 276 -0.97 15.09 3.98
N THR A 277 -2.11 14.87 4.66
CA THR A 277 -2.58 13.51 4.99
C THR A 277 -2.89 12.68 3.75
N ASN A 278 -3.44 13.29 2.69
CA ASN A 278 -3.72 12.56 1.46
C ASN A 278 -2.44 12.23 0.70
N VAL A 279 -1.43 13.11 0.69
CA VAL A 279 -0.10 12.78 0.12
C VAL A 279 0.54 11.59 0.83
N LYS A 280 0.48 11.54 2.17
CA LYS A 280 1.00 10.40 2.94
C LYS A 280 0.27 9.10 2.62
N SER A 281 -1.04 9.17 2.44
CA SER A 281 -1.89 8.02 2.08
C SER A 281 -1.63 7.57 0.63
N ALA A 282 -1.55 8.52 -0.31
CA ALA A 282 -1.23 8.27 -1.72
C ALA A 282 0.13 7.59 -1.92
N ALA A 283 1.10 7.87 -1.04
CA ALA A 283 2.41 7.23 -1.07
C ALA A 283 2.39 5.72 -0.74
N GLY A 284 1.28 5.19 -0.20
CA GLY A 284 1.09 3.76 0.05
C GLY A 284 0.28 3.04 -1.03
N ILE A 285 -0.22 3.78 -2.05
CA ILE A 285 -1.02 3.21 -3.13
C ILE A 285 -0.10 2.62 -4.20
N GLU A 286 -0.43 1.41 -4.66
CA GLU A 286 0.26 0.76 -5.77
C GLU A 286 -0.27 1.26 -7.12
N TYR A 287 0.63 1.75 -7.97
CA TYR A 287 0.27 2.35 -9.27
C TYR A 287 -0.43 1.35 -10.20
N GLU A 288 0.14 0.16 -10.37
CA GLU A 288 -0.40 -0.90 -11.24
C GLU A 288 -1.79 -1.36 -10.77
N PHE A 289 -2.01 -1.40 -9.45
CA PHE A 289 -3.30 -1.77 -8.89
C PHE A 289 -4.39 -0.76 -9.25
N VAL A 290 -4.08 0.54 -9.27
CA VAL A 290 -5.05 1.57 -9.64
C VAL A 290 -5.23 1.65 -11.16
N ALA A 291 -4.14 1.83 -11.91
CA ALA A 291 -4.16 2.13 -13.35
C ALA A 291 -4.66 0.99 -14.25
N GLY A 292 -4.66 -0.25 -13.74
CA GLY A 292 -5.19 -1.43 -14.43
C GLY A 292 -6.47 -1.98 -13.82
N CYS A 293 -7.01 -1.34 -12.77
CA CYS A 293 -8.12 -1.90 -12.00
C CYS A 293 -9.38 -2.06 -12.84
N CYS A 294 -9.82 -0.97 -13.50
CA CYS A 294 -11.03 -1.01 -14.30
C CYS A 294 -10.90 -1.98 -15.47
N ASP A 295 -9.73 -2.08 -16.10
CA ASP A 295 -9.51 -3.00 -17.22
C ASP A 295 -9.58 -4.46 -16.74
N ARG A 296 -8.95 -4.78 -15.61
CA ARG A 296 -9.01 -6.10 -14.98
C ARG A 296 -10.44 -6.49 -14.59
N LEU A 297 -11.17 -5.59 -13.94
CA LEU A 297 -12.57 -5.81 -13.57
C LEU A 297 -13.46 -5.94 -14.82
N SER A 298 -13.26 -5.12 -15.84
CA SER A 298 -14.02 -5.18 -17.11
C SER A 298 -13.84 -6.52 -17.81
N VAL A 299 -12.61 -7.06 -17.84
CA VAL A 299 -12.34 -8.39 -18.41
C VAL A 299 -13.08 -9.49 -17.66
N GLN A 300 -13.14 -9.42 -16.32
CA GLN A 300 -13.88 -10.41 -15.53
C GLN A 300 -15.40 -10.31 -15.73
N VAL A 301 -15.94 -9.08 -15.76
CA VAL A 301 -17.36 -8.85 -16.06
C VAL A 301 -17.72 -9.38 -17.45
N GLU A 302 -16.89 -9.15 -18.46
CA GLU A 302 -17.10 -9.65 -19.82
C GLU A 302 -17.06 -11.19 -19.89
N LYS A 303 -16.13 -11.83 -19.16
CA LYS A 303 -16.09 -13.30 -19.07
C LYS A 303 -17.37 -13.86 -18.45
N ILE A 304 -17.86 -13.25 -17.37
CA ILE A 304 -19.11 -13.67 -16.72
C ILE A 304 -20.30 -13.41 -17.64
N LYS A 305 -20.33 -12.29 -18.36
CA LYS A 305 -21.36 -11.98 -19.35
C LYS A 305 -21.46 -13.03 -20.44
N GLN A 306 -20.32 -13.45 -21.00
CA GLN A 306 -20.26 -14.51 -22.01
C GLN A 306 -20.73 -15.86 -21.45
N PHE A 307 -20.30 -16.19 -20.24
CA PHE A 307 -20.76 -17.39 -19.53
C PHE A 307 -22.28 -17.38 -19.34
N VAL A 308 -22.85 -16.31 -18.77
CA VAL A 308 -24.30 -16.14 -18.54
C VAL A 308 -25.08 -16.17 -19.86
N GLY A 309 -24.51 -15.62 -20.94
CA GLY A 309 -25.09 -15.66 -22.29
C GLY A 309 -25.15 -17.07 -22.87
N SER A 310 -24.15 -17.92 -22.57
CA SER A 310 -24.07 -19.31 -23.03
C SER A 310 -25.02 -20.27 -22.31
N LEU A 311 -25.52 -19.88 -21.12
CA LEU A 311 -26.49 -20.68 -20.38
C LEU A 311 -27.85 -20.72 -21.12
N SER A 312 -28.29 -21.92 -21.49
CA SER A 312 -29.57 -22.19 -22.15
C SER A 312 -30.37 -23.27 -21.39
N GLY A 313 -31.70 -23.22 -21.45
CA GLY A 313 -32.58 -24.24 -20.87
C GLY A 313 -32.96 -24.08 -19.39
N ALA A 314 -33.46 -25.17 -18.79
CA ALA A 314 -34.05 -25.24 -17.44
C ALA A 314 -33.04 -25.09 -16.27
N ASP A 315 -31.75 -25.24 -16.54
CA ASP A 315 -30.68 -25.23 -15.52
C ASP A 315 -30.27 -23.81 -15.08
N GLY A 316 -30.56 -22.80 -15.91
CA GLY A 316 -30.01 -21.45 -15.75
C GLY A 316 -30.96 -20.37 -15.24
N GLY A 317 -32.26 -20.63 -15.07
CA GLY A 317 -33.28 -19.57 -14.94
C GLY A 317 -32.94 -18.48 -13.91
N GLU A 318 -32.95 -18.82 -12.62
CA GLU A 318 -32.77 -17.84 -11.55
C GLU A 318 -31.33 -17.31 -11.47
N PHE A 319 -30.33 -18.19 -11.54
CA PHE A 319 -28.91 -17.79 -11.61
C PHE A 319 -28.65 -16.79 -12.73
N LYS A 320 -29.19 -17.04 -13.93
CA LYS A 320 -28.96 -16.22 -15.12
C LYS A 320 -29.54 -14.82 -14.94
N GLU A 321 -30.78 -14.71 -14.47
CA GLU A 321 -31.40 -13.40 -14.24
C GLU A 321 -30.65 -12.61 -13.15
N GLU A 322 -30.29 -13.27 -12.04
CA GLU A 322 -29.55 -12.67 -10.95
C GLU A 322 -28.16 -12.16 -11.40
N MET A 323 -27.42 -12.99 -12.13
CA MET A 323 -26.08 -12.64 -12.61
C MET A 323 -26.13 -11.61 -13.74
N LYS A 324 -27.15 -11.65 -14.59
CA LYS A 324 -27.35 -10.67 -15.66
C LYS A 324 -27.56 -9.27 -15.08
N GLY A 325 -28.41 -9.12 -14.05
CA GLY A 325 -28.62 -7.84 -13.38
C GLY A 325 -27.33 -7.28 -12.75
N PHE A 326 -26.53 -8.16 -12.14
CA PHE A 326 -25.20 -7.77 -11.63
C PHE A 326 -24.26 -7.31 -12.76
N VAL A 327 -24.13 -8.09 -13.84
CA VAL A 327 -23.23 -7.78 -14.96
C VAL A 327 -23.61 -6.45 -15.61
N GLU A 328 -24.89 -6.22 -15.90
CA GLU A 328 -25.37 -4.96 -16.50
C GLU A 328 -25.04 -3.76 -15.60
N GLY A 329 -25.30 -3.86 -14.29
CA GLY A 329 -24.95 -2.81 -13.34
C GLY A 329 -23.44 -2.57 -13.23
N ALA A 330 -22.65 -3.64 -13.19
CA ALA A 330 -21.19 -3.58 -13.10
C ALA A 330 -20.56 -2.95 -14.37
N GLU A 331 -21.11 -3.23 -15.57
CA GLU A 331 -20.65 -2.62 -16.82
C GLU A 331 -20.89 -1.11 -16.84
N GLU A 332 -22.08 -0.66 -16.41
CA GLU A 332 -22.41 0.75 -16.34
C GLU A 332 -21.53 1.50 -15.32
N GLU A 333 -21.35 0.92 -14.14
CA GLU A 333 -20.50 1.48 -13.10
C GLU A 333 -19.03 1.56 -13.54
N LEU A 334 -18.49 0.47 -14.10
CA LEU A 334 -17.11 0.44 -14.62
C LEU A 334 -16.89 1.48 -15.73
N LYS A 335 -17.88 1.70 -16.59
CA LYS A 335 -17.79 2.72 -17.64
C LYS A 335 -17.61 4.12 -17.05
N VAL A 336 -18.35 4.45 -15.99
CA VAL A 336 -18.23 5.74 -15.29
C VAL A 336 -16.89 5.85 -14.58
N ILE A 337 -16.52 4.83 -13.79
CA ILE A 337 -15.29 4.86 -12.97
C ILE A 337 -14.03 4.83 -13.84
N LYS A 338 -14.03 4.14 -14.98
CA LYS A 338 -12.93 4.18 -15.95
C LYS A 338 -12.70 5.58 -16.53
N GLY A 339 -13.75 6.40 -16.66
CA GLY A 339 -13.62 7.81 -17.01
C GLY A 339 -12.94 8.62 -15.91
N GLU A 340 -13.37 8.41 -14.67
CA GLU A 340 -12.80 9.07 -13.49
C GLU A 340 -11.36 8.66 -13.22
N GLU A 341 -11.02 7.37 -13.35
CA GLU A 341 -9.66 6.85 -13.25
C GLU A 341 -8.74 7.58 -14.22
N LYS A 342 -9.09 7.62 -15.52
CA LYS A 342 -8.29 8.34 -16.53
C LYS A 342 -8.13 9.82 -16.18
N ARG A 343 -9.20 10.48 -15.73
CA ARG A 343 -9.16 11.89 -15.33
C ARG A 343 -8.20 12.12 -14.16
N VAL A 344 -8.31 11.32 -13.10
CA VAL A 344 -7.45 11.43 -11.91
C VAL A 344 -6.00 11.10 -12.27
N MET A 345 -5.74 10.05 -13.05
CA MET A 345 -4.39 9.70 -13.47
C MET A 345 -3.72 10.79 -14.32
N GLU A 346 -4.50 11.50 -15.15
CA GLU A 346 -3.99 12.68 -15.87
C GLU A 346 -3.67 13.85 -14.92
N ILE A 347 -4.45 14.04 -13.84
CA ILE A 347 -4.13 15.04 -12.79
C ILE A 347 -2.83 14.68 -12.06
N VAL A 348 -2.66 13.40 -11.70
CA VAL A 348 -1.44 12.87 -11.07
C VAL A 348 -0.25 13.13 -11.98
N LYS A 349 -0.37 12.77 -13.27
CA LYS A 349 0.67 13.00 -14.27
C LYS A 349 1.07 14.47 -14.37
N ARG A 350 0.10 15.39 -14.52
CA ARG A 350 0.36 16.85 -14.59
C ARG A 350 1.01 17.38 -13.32
N THR A 351 0.62 16.85 -12.15
CA THR A 351 1.21 17.23 -10.87
C THR A 351 2.65 16.76 -10.76
N THR A 352 2.94 15.54 -11.22
CA THR A 352 4.30 15.00 -11.29
C THR A 352 5.18 15.76 -12.28
N GLU A 353 4.66 16.08 -13.47
CA GLU A 353 5.36 16.91 -14.46
C GLU A 353 5.65 18.31 -13.94
N TYR A 354 4.73 18.92 -13.17
CA TYR A 354 4.94 20.23 -12.57
C TYR A 354 6.17 20.29 -11.65
N TYR A 355 6.49 19.19 -10.97
CA TYR A 355 7.62 19.09 -10.05
C TYR A 355 8.88 18.47 -10.66
N HIS A 356 8.83 18.12 -11.95
CA HIS A 356 9.97 17.58 -12.69
C HIS A 356 10.72 18.71 -13.41
N ALA A 357 11.92 19.04 -12.93
CA ALA A 357 12.78 20.05 -13.55
C ALA A 357 13.76 19.40 -14.54
N GLY A 358 13.45 19.40 -15.84
CA GLY A 358 14.33 18.82 -16.89
C GLY A 358 13.55 18.18 -18.04
N ALA A 359 14.22 17.94 -19.18
CA ALA A 359 13.62 17.57 -20.47
C ALA A 359 12.78 16.27 -20.47
N ALA A 360 11.79 16.20 -21.36
CA ALA A 360 10.76 15.17 -21.53
C ALA A 360 11.24 13.71 -21.77
N LYS A 361 12.55 13.42 -21.69
CA LYS A 361 13.13 12.09 -21.92
C LYS A 361 13.08 11.18 -20.69
N ASP A 362 13.17 11.73 -19.48
CA ASP A 362 13.08 10.97 -18.23
C ASP A 362 11.67 11.03 -17.64
N ARG A 363 10.70 10.48 -18.38
CA ARG A 363 9.36 10.31 -17.82
C ARG A 363 9.44 9.32 -16.65
N PRO A 364 8.95 9.68 -15.46
CA PRO A 364 9.00 8.79 -14.31
C PRO A 364 8.19 7.53 -14.62
N GLU A 365 8.84 6.36 -14.49
CA GLU A 365 8.21 5.05 -14.69
C GLU A 365 7.04 4.84 -13.70
N ASN A 366 7.12 5.45 -12.52
CA ASN A 366 6.06 5.43 -11.52
C ASN A 366 5.63 6.86 -11.14
N LEU A 367 4.44 7.26 -11.61
CA LEU A 367 3.86 8.58 -11.35
C LEU A 367 3.60 8.86 -9.86
N LEU A 368 3.46 7.82 -9.03
CA LEU A 368 3.18 7.92 -7.59
C LEU A 368 4.45 8.11 -6.74
N GLN A 369 5.65 7.93 -7.31
CA GLN A 369 6.91 8.11 -6.59
C GLN A 369 7.06 9.53 -6.00
N LEU A 370 6.44 10.52 -6.64
CA LEU A 370 6.39 11.89 -6.12
C LEU A 370 5.84 11.94 -4.69
N PHE A 371 4.73 11.24 -4.42
CA PHE A 371 4.08 11.25 -3.11
C PHE A 371 4.99 10.65 -2.03
N VAL A 372 5.75 9.59 -2.38
CA VAL A 372 6.75 8.98 -1.49
C VAL A 372 7.85 9.97 -1.14
N VAL A 373 8.41 10.68 -2.13
CA VAL A 373 9.46 11.68 -1.92
C VAL A 373 8.99 12.80 -1.00
N VAL A 374 7.77 13.31 -1.21
CA VAL A 374 7.22 14.38 -0.37
C VAL A 374 6.90 13.89 1.04
N LYS A 375 6.32 12.70 1.19
CA LYS A 375 6.10 12.06 2.51
C LYS A 375 7.40 11.97 3.30
N ASP A 376 8.45 11.42 2.70
CA ASP A 376 9.73 11.22 3.37
C ASP A 376 10.39 12.55 3.76
N PHE A 377 10.27 13.56 2.88
CA PHE A 377 10.74 14.91 3.19
C PHE A 377 9.98 15.53 4.36
N LEU A 378 8.64 15.45 4.38
CA LEU A 378 7.81 15.96 5.48
C LEU A 378 8.17 15.29 6.81
N ASN A 379 8.34 13.96 6.83
CA ASN A 379 8.78 13.24 8.01
C ASN A 379 10.16 13.72 8.50
N SER A 380 11.07 14.02 7.56
CA SER A 380 12.40 14.54 7.89
C SER A 380 12.33 15.96 8.46
N VAL A 381 11.42 16.80 7.96
CA VAL A 381 11.15 18.14 8.51
C VAL A 381 10.60 18.05 9.93
N ASP A 382 9.69 17.13 10.21
CA ASP A 382 9.14 16.90 11.55
C ASP A 382 10.23 16.51 12.54
N GLN A 383 11.10 15.57 12.15
CA GLN A 383 12.23 15.12 12.96
C GLN A 383 13.18 16.30 13.29
N VAL A 384 13.48 17.13 12.30
CA VAL A 384 14.31 18.33 12.49
C VAL A 384 13.62 19.35 13.40
N CYS A 385 12.30 19.54 13.29
CA CYS A 385 11.56 20.42 14.21
C CYS A 385 11.66 19.93 15.66
N VAL A 386 11.58 18.62 15.90
CA VAL A 386 11.79 18.02 17.23
C VAL A 386 13.22 18.29 17.74
N GLU A 387 14.22 18.19 16.87
CA GLU A 387 15.62 18.48 17.23
C GLU A 387 15.85 19.96 17.59
N ILE A 388 15.25 20.88 16.84
CA ILE A 388 15.27 22.32 17.15
C ILE A 388 14.60 22.56 18.51
N ALA A 389 13.44 21.96 18.76
CA ALA A 389 12.72 22.07 20.04
C ALA A 389 13.62 21.66 21.23
N ARG A 390 14.28 20.51 21.09
CA ARG A 390 15.18 19.94 22.12
C ARG A 390 16.37 20.85 22.37
N THR A 391 16.91 21.48 21.32
CA THR A 391 18.03 22.41 21.42
C THR A 391 17.63 23.69 22.16
N LEU A 392 16.44 24.23 21.88
CA LEU A 392 15.90 25.40 22.60
C LEU A 392 15.66 25.11 24.08
N GLN A 393 15.16 23.92 24.42
CA GLN A 393 14.96 23.50 25.80
C GLN A 393 16.28 23.41 26.56
N LYS A 394 17.31 22.80 25.96
CA LYS A 394 18.67 22.72 26.56
C LYS A 394 19.27 24.11 26.81
N LYS A 395 19.06 25.06 25.87
CA LYS A 395 19.53 26.45 26.03
C LYS A 395 18.83 27.16 27.19
N ARG A 396 17.54 26.87 27.44
CA ARG A 396 16.77 27.41 28.57
C ARG A 396 17.14 26.78 29.93
N SER A 397 17.58 25.52 29.96
CA SER A 397 17.94 24.81 31.19
C SER A 397 19.38 25.05 31.68
N GLY A 398 20.16 25.90 31.01
CA GLY A 398 21.50 26.31 31.47
C GLY A 398 22.58 25.23 31.42
N THR A 399 22.30 24.04 30.88
CA THR A 399 23.26 22.94 30.74
C THR A 399 24.09 23.09 29.46
N ALA A 400 24.97 24.09 29.43
CA ALA A 400 26.03 24.19 28.43
C ALA A 400 27.27 23.42 28.91
N SER A 401 27.64 22.34 28.22
CA SER A 401 29.00 21.79 28.32
C SER A 401 29.99 22.80 27.73
N PRO A 402 31.20 22.97 28.31
CA PRO A 402 32.11 24.02 27.89
C PRO A 402 32.69 23.69 26.50
N SER A 403 32.35 24.50 25.49
CA SER A 403 33.08 24.51 24.22
C SER A 403 34.21 25.51 24.32
N ALA A 404 35.42 25.02 24.05
CA ALA A 404 36.68 25.74 24.11
C ALA A 404 36.70 27.00 23.23
N ALA A 405 37.52 27.94 23.68
CA ALA A 405 37.68 29.31 23.24
C ALA A 405 37.85 29.51 21.72
N ALA A 406 37.30 30.64 21.26
CA ALA A 406 37.44 31.17 19.92
C ALA A 406 38.90 31.57 19.60
N GLY A 407 39.41 31.12 18.46
CA GLY A 407 40.63 31.63 17.83
C GLY A 407 40.33 32.14 16.42
N GLY A 408 40.65 33.41 16.17
CA GLY A 408 40.96 34.06 14.87
C GLY A 408 40.13 33.70 13.64
N ARG A 409 39.20 34.58 13.24
CA ARG A 409 38.52 34.54 11.94
C ARG A 409 39.45 34.97 10.80
N SER A 410 39.63 34.09 9.81
CA SER A 410 39.89 34.44 8.41
C SER A 410 38.74 33.89 7.54
N PRO A 411 38.38 34.53 6.42
CA PRO A 411 37.23 34.10 5.62
C PRO A 411 37.57 32.81 4.87
N ALA A 412 37.06 31.68 5.34
CA ALA A 412 37.24 30.38 4.69
C ALA A 412 36.45 30.31 3.38
N ARG A 413 37.16 30.10 2.27
CA ARG A 413 36.62 29.72 0.96
C ARG A 413 36.01 28.32 1.07
N PHE A 414 34.83 28.12 0.48
CA PHE A 414 34.14 26.83 0.45
C PHE A 414 34.93 25.78 -0.34
N ALA A 415 34.95 24.55 0.17
CA ALA A 415 35.51 23.40 -0.54
C ALA A 415 34.58 22.99 -1.70
N ASN A 416 35.14 22.87 -2.91
CA ASN A 416 34.42 22.38 -4.07
C ASN A 416 34.01 20.91 -3.88
N LEU A 417 32.73 20.61 -4.12
CA LEU A 417 32.22 19.24 -4.11
C LEU A 417 32.83 18.42 -5.27
N PRO A 418 33.12 17.11 -5.09
CA PRO A 418 33.74 16.26 -6.11
C PRO A 418 32.92 16.11 -7.40
N ALA A 419 33.62 15.94 -8.53
CA ALA A 419 33.04 15.92 -9.88
C ALA A 419 32.04 14.79 -10.17
N HIS A 420 32.01 13.72 -9.38
CA HIS A 420 31.08 12.59 -9.57
C HIS A 420 29.69 12.83 -8.95
N PHE A 421 29.42 14.00 -8.37
CA PHE A 421 28.19 14.24 -7.61
C PHE A 421 26.95 14.61 -8.45
N LEU A 422 27.10 14.81 -9.76
CA LEU A 422 26.02 14.76 -10.79
C LEU A 422 26.73 14.54 -12.13
N SER A 423 26.61 13.34 -12.69
CA SER A 423 26.95 13.05 -14.07
C SER A 423 25.68 12.57 -14.77
N ASP A 424 25.17 13.39 -15.67
CA ASP A 424 24.66 12.92 -16.96
C ASP A 424 25.25 13.86 -18.02
N THR A 425 26.21 13.33 -18.76
CA THR A 425 26.87 14.04 -19.85
C THR A 425 25.99 13.96 -21.10
N SER A 426 25.39 15.07 -21.49
CA SER A 426 25.06 15.30 -22.91
C SER A 426 26.08 16.27 -23.48
N ARG A 427 27.10 15.73 -24.17
CA ARG A 427 27.94 16.50 -25.09
C ARG A 427 27.08 16.88 -26.28
N THR A 428 26.79 18.16 -26.44
CA THR A 428 26.41 18.74 -27.74
C THR A 428 27.70 19.18 -28.43
N SER A 429 28.16 18.39 -29.40
CA SER A 429 29.10 18.86 -30.40
C SER A 429 28.31 19.55 -31.50
N SER A 430 28.56 20.85 -31.67
CA SER A 430 28.37 21.53 -32.95
C SER A 430 29.35 20.94 -33.95
N GLU A 431 28.83 20.42 -35.06
CA GLU A 431 29.55 20.41 -36.33
C GLU A 431 28.63 21.04 -37.37
N SER A 432 29.17 22.07 -38.01
CA SER A 432 28.61 22.81 -39.13
C SER A 432 28.77 22.01 -40.42
N ASP A 433 27.86 22.26 -41.38
CA ASP A 433 27.99 22.21 -42.84
C ASP A 433 28.99 21.21 -43.49
N GLU A 434 28.50 20.36 -44.39
CA GLU A 434 28.80 20.40 -45.83
C GLU A 434 27.98 19.35 -46.63
N GLU A 435 27.40 19.84 -47.72
CA GLU A 435 27.06 19.23 -49.04
C GLU A 435 26.42 17.82 -49.22
N PHE A 436 25.38 17.86 -50.09
CA PHE A 436 24.66 16.83 -50.86
C PHE A 436 23.53 16.01 -50.22
#